data_AF-A0A7X8ZUR5-F1
#
_entry.id   AF-A0A7X8ZUR5-F1
#
_cell.length_a   1.000
_cell.length_b   1.000
_cell.length_c   1.000
_cell.angle_alpha   90.00
_cell.angle_beta   90.00
_cell.angle_gamma   90.00
#
_symmetry.space_group_name_H-M   'P 1'
#
loop_
_entity.id
_entity.type
_entity.pdbx_description
1 polymer ?
#
loop_
_entity_poly.entity_id
_entity_poly.type
_entity_poly.pdbx_seq_one_letter_code
_entity_poly.pdbx_strand_id
1 'polypeptide(L)'
;MSEALMKKIRLIGLVPVVKIDDAAKAVPLAKAMIAGGLPVAEVTFRTAAAEEAISNIAKAVPEMLLGAGTVTGIEFAKKAVKAGAKFIVSPGFNPEVVDWALENDVPIVPGVCTPSDIEAGLSRGLSVLKFFPAEASGGVDMLKNFAGPFSNVTFMPTGGINAKNLGSYAALSNVLAVGGSWMVKSDLIENERWDEITALCSEAVLALQGLRFAHLGINETSKERAQVAATMLELLGMTRTVGNSSTFLDTVIEVTHTPFLGKHGHLGFACNNVDRAAHYLQKKGFTLNEESVKRDDKGAMKSCYFTEEIAGFALHLIKG
;
A
#
# COMPACT_ATOMS: atom_id res chain seq x y z
N MET A 1 11.71 -12.96 10.61
CA MET A 1 10.44 -12.21 10.45
C MET A 1 9.51 -12.98 9.53
N SER A 2 8.21 -13.10 9.83
CA SER A 2 7.28 -13.85 8.98
C SER A 2 7.09 -13.16 7.61
N GLU A 3 7.74 -13.67 6.57
CA GLU A 3 7.65 -13.13 5.20
C GLU A 3 6.20 -13.07 4.70
N ALA A 4 5.40 -14.10 5.03
CA ALA A 4 4.00 -14.17 4.66
C ALA A 4 3.18 -13.02 5.26
N LEU A 5 3.48 -12.63 6.51
CA LEU A 5 2.82 -11.51 7.18
C LEU A 5 3.15 -10.18 6.51
N MET A 6 4.43 -9.91 6.25
CA MET A 6 4.86 -8.66 5.62
C MET A 6 4.36 -8.55 4.18
N LYS A 7 4.24 -9.68 3.47
CA LYS A 7 3.58 -9.72 2.15
C LYS A 7 2.10 -9.32 2.23
N LYS A 8 1.37 -9.77 3.24
CA LYS A 8 -0.03 -9.34 3.46
C LYS A 8 -0.10 -7.83 3.74
N ILE A 9 0.73 -7.32 4.64
CA ILE A 9 0.78 -5.88 4.95
C ILE A 9 1.12 -5.05 3.70
N ARG A 10 2.05 -5.51 2.86
CA ARG A 10 2.42 -4.85 1.60
C ARG A 10 1.23 -4.72 0.63
N LEU A 11 0.44 -5.79 0.49
CA LEU A 11 -0.73 -5.83 -0.40
C LEU A 11 -1.89 -4.97 0.14
N ILE A 12 -2.04 -4.84 1.46
CA ILE A 12 -2.99 -3.90 2.06
C ILE A 12 -2.48 -2.46 1.86
N GLY A 13 -1.20 -2.23 2.15
CA GLY A 13 -0.48 -0.99 1.87
C GLY A 13 -0.77 0.20 2.79
N LEU A 14 -1.73 0.08 3.70
CA LEU A 14 -2.08 1.11 4.68
C LEU A 14 -2.41 0.44 6.03
N VAL A 15 -1.80 0.92 7.10
CA VAL A 15 -1.95 0.42 8.47
C VAL A 15 -2.52 1.54 9.35
N PRO A 16 -3.80 1.46 9.75
CA PRO A 16 -4.39 2.34 10.74
C PRO A 16 -3.65 2.29 12.08
N VAL A 17 -3.21 3.45 12.57
CA VAL A 17 -2.57 3.65 13.88
C VAL A 17 -3.65 4.07 14.88
N VAL A 18 -4.08 3.13 15.71
CA VAL A 18 -5.24 3.29 16.58
C VAL A 18 -4.80 3.74 17.98
N LYS A 19 -5.38 4.84 18.45
CA LYS A 19 -5.44 5.20 19.87
C LYS A 19 -6.87 4.98 20.34
N ILE A 20 -7.07 4.11 21.32
CA ILE A 20 -8.39 3.76 21.84
C ILE A 20 -8.40 3.84 23.36
N ASP A 21 -9.30 4.63 23.92
CA ASP A 21 -9.36 4.88 25.37
C ASP A 21 -10.36 3.93 26.09
N ASP A 22 -11.27 3.29 25.34
CA ASP A 22 -12.27 2.35 25.85
C ASP A 22 -12.24 1.02 25.05
N ALA A 23 -11.88 -0.08 25.72
CA ALA A 23 -11.73 -1.40 25.11
C ALA A 23 -13.06 -1.99 24.62
N ALA A 24 -14.21 -1.54 25.12
CA ALA A 24 -15.53 -1.99 24.65
C ALA A 24 -15.79 -1.57 23.19
N LYS A 25 -15.18 -0.46 22.75
CA LYS A 25 -15.29 0.07 21.39
C LYS A 25 -14.38 -0.60 20.37
N ALA A 26 -13.48 -1.49 20.82
CA ALA A 26 -12.45 -2.09 19.99
C ALA A 26 -13.03 -3.00 18.88
N VAL A 27 -14.01 -3.83 19.22
CA VAL A 27 -14.62 -4.78 18.27
C VAL A 27 -15.47 -4.06 17.20
N PRO A 28 -16.37 -3.12 17.53
CA PRO A 28 -17.06 -2.31 16.53
C PRO A 28 -16.10 -1.56 15.59
N LEU A 29 -15.05 -0.94 16.15
CA LEU A 29 -14.01 -0.26 15.37
C LEU A 29 -13.34 -1.21 14.36
N ALA A 30 -12.95 -2.42 14.80
CA ALA A 30 -12.32 -3.40 13.92
C ALA A 30 -13.24 -3.81 12.76
N LYS A 31 -14.53 -4.04 13.03
CA LYS A 31 -15.53 -4.37 12.01
C LYS A 31 -15.71 -3.22 11.01
N ALA A 32 -15.76 -1.97 11.49
CA ALA A 32 -15.87 -0.80 10.63
C ALA A 32 -14.66 -0.64 9.69
N MET A 33 -13.44 -0.86 10.19
CA MET A 33 -12.22 -0.84 9.37
C MET A 33 -12.21 -1.94 8.30
N ILE A 34 -12.60 -3.17 8.65
CA ILE A 34 -12.71 -4.27 7.68
C ILE A 34 -13.73 -3.97 6.60
N ALA A 35 -14.91 -3.45 6.98
CA ALA A 35 -15.94 -3.04 6.02
C ALA A 35 -15.42 -1.96 5.05
N GLY A 36 -14.54 -1.07 5.53
CA GLY A 36 -13.84 -0.07 4.72
C GLY A 36 -12.64 -0.60 3.93
N GLY A 37 -12.34 -1.90 4.00
CA GLY A 37 -11.26 -2.53 3.25
C GLY A 37 -9.88 -2.53 3.94
N LEU A 38 -9.81 -2.25 5.24
CA LEU A 38 -8.58 -2.28 6.04
C LEU A 38 -8.61 -3.40 7.10
N PRO A 39 -8.29 -4.65 6.73
CA PRO A 39 -8.22 -5.79 7.65
C PRO A 39 -6.86 -5.86 8.39
N VAL A 40 -6.34 -4.71 8.84
CA VAL A 40 -5.11 -4.59 9.62
C VAL A 40 -5.21 -3.38 10.56
N ALA A 41 -4.60 -3.46 11.75
CA ALA A 41 -4.51 -2.32 12.67
C ALA A 41 -3.24 -2.38 13.54
N GLU A 42 -2.64 -1.22 13.81
CA GLU A 42 -1.61 -1.02 14.85
C GLU A 42 -2.29 -0.37 16.07
N VAL A 43 -2.63 -1.16 17.10
CA VAL A 43 -3.22 -0.63 18.35
C VAL A 43 -2.10 -0.14 19.27
N THR A 44 -2.08 1.16 19.56
CA THR A 44 -0.97 1.79 20.30
C THR A 44 -1.10 1.60 21.82
N PHE A 45 -0.02 1.21 22.49
CA PHE A 45 0.13 1.17 23.96
C PHE A 45 0.26 2.57 24.59
N ARG A 46 -0.57 3.51 24.13
CA ARG A 46 -0.68 4.88 24.67
C ARG A 46 -1.84 5.05 25.64
N THR A 47 -2.63 4.00 25.84
CA THR A 47 -3.82 3.98 26.71
C THR A 47 -3.80 2.70 27.55
N ALA A 48 -4.47 2.73 28.71
CA ALA A 48 -4.62 1.54 29.55
C ALA A 48 -5.46 0.45 28.86
N ALA A 49 -6.33 0.84 27.93
CA ALA A 49 -7.24 -0.05 27.20
C ALA A 49 -6.55 -0.89 26.10
N ALA A 50 -5.29 -0.61 25.74
CA ALA A 50 -4.65 -1.24 24.58
C ALA A 50 -4.57 -2.78 24.65
N GLU A 51 -4.18 -3.34 25.79
CA GLU A 51 -4.06 -4.79 25.98
C GLU A 51 -5.42 -5.48 25.85
N GLU A 52 -6.44 -4.93 26.51
CA GLU A 52 -7.80 -5.46 26.47
C GLU A 52 -8.43 -5.29 25.08
N ALA A 53 -8.23 -4.15 24.42
CA ALA A 53 -8.70 -3.91 23.06
C ALA A 53 -8.14 -4.93 22.06
N ILE A 54 -6.83 -5.21 22.12
CA ILE A 54 -6.20 -6.24 21.29
C ILE A 54 -6.82 -7.61 21.59
N SER A 55 -7.00 -7.95 22.87
CA SER A 55 -7.61 -9.23 23.27
C SER A 55 -9.05 -9.38 22.77
N ASN A 56 -9.85 -8.32 22.88
CA ASN A 56 -11.24 -8.32 22.45
C ASN A 56 -11.35 -8.50 20.93
N ILE A 57 -10.54 -7.77 20.15
CA ILE A 57 -10.55 -7.91 18.70
C ILE A 57 -10.02 -9.28 18.28
N ALA A 58 -8.92 -9.77 18.86
CA ALA A 58 -8.35 -11.06 18.50
C ALA A 58 -9.32 -12.23 18.69
N LYS A 59 -10.20 -12.16 19.71
CA LYS A 59 -11.24 -13.15 19.97
C LYS A 59 -12.45 -13.02 19.05
N ALA A 60 -12.91 -11.79 18.81
CA ALA A 60 -14.18 -11.53 18.14
C ALA A 60 -14.06 -11.32 16.61
N VAL A 61 -12.88 -10.99 16.11
CA VAL A 61 -12.62 -10.60 14.71
C VAL A 61 -11.28 -11.22 14.24
N PRO A 62 -11.19 -12.56 14.14
CA PRO A 62 -9.94 -13.27 13.82
C PRO A 62 -9.35 -12.92 12.44
N GLU A 63 -10.16 -12.36 11.54
CA GLU A 63 -9.73 -11.86 10.22
C GLU A 63 -8.93 -10.55 10.30
N MET A 64 -9.03 -9.81 11.42
CA MET A 64 -8.26 -8.59 11.63
C MET A 64 -6.79 -8.92 11.91
N LEU A 65 -5.89 -8.42 11.06
CA LEU A 65 -4.47 -8.53 11.34
C LEU A 65 -4.04 -7.48 12.38
N LEU A 66 -3.92 -7.91 13.63
CA LEU A 66 -3.57 -7.02 14.74
C LEU A 66 -2.06 -6.91 14.94
N GLY A 67 -1.58 -5.69 15.05
CA GLY A 67 -0.28 -5.35 15.61
C GLY A 67 -0.40 -4.44 16.81
N ALA A 68 0.66 -4.39 17.62
CA ALA A 68 0.76 -3.46 18.75
C ALA A 68 1.78 -2.36 18.46
N GLY A 69 1.35 -1.11 18.59
CA GLY A 69 2.18 0.07 18.43
C GLY A 69 2.65 0.66 19.76
N THR A 70 3.63 1.57 19.70
CA THR A 70 4.19 2.21 20.90
C THR A 70 4.76 1.20 21.91
N VAL A 71 5.33 0.10 21.41
CA VAL A 71 6.01 -0.89 22.25
C VAL A 71 7.41 -0.38 22.57
N THR A 72 7.58 0.28 23.72
CA THR A 72 8.85 0.91 24.14
C THR A 72 9.66 0.08 25.13
N GLY A 73 9.15 -1.07 25.56
CA GLY A 73 9.83 -1.99 26.47
C GLY A 73 9.31 -3.42 26.37
N ILE A 74 10.10 -4.37 26.84
CA ILE A 74 9.83 -5.82 26.74
C ILE A 74 8.48 -6.18 27.38
N GLU A 75 8.12 -5.55 28.50
CA GLU A 75 6.86 -5.83 29.19
C GLU A 75 5.62 -5.51 28.33
N PHE A 76 5.66 -4.45 27.52
CA PHE A 76 4.60 -4.16 26.56
C PHE A 76 4.57 -5.16 25.41
N ALA A 77 5.75 -5.62 24.96
CA ALA A 77 5.84 -6.63 23.91
C ALA A 77 5.22 -7.96 24.36
N LYS A 78 5.54 -8.42 25.58
CA LYS A 78 4.94 -9.61 26.19
C LYS A 78 3.42 -9.48 26.32
N LYS A 79 2.92 -8.36 26.84
CA LYS A 79 1.47 -8.09 26.96
C LYS A 79 0.77 -8.10 25.61
N ALA A 80 1.33 -7.43 24.61
CA ALA A 80 0.79 -7.37 23.26
C ALA A 80 0.66 -8.77 22.62
N VAL A 81 1.74 -9.56 22.67
CA VAL A 81 1.76 -10.91 22.10
C VAL A 81 0.77 -11.82 22.85
N LYS A 82 0.75 -11.76 24.18
CA LYS A 82 -0.22 -12.50 25.00
C LYS A 82 -1.67 -12.12 24.68
N ALA A 83 -1.94 -10.84 24.41
CA ALA A 83 -3.25 -10.35 24.02
C ALA A 83 -3.68 -10.80 22.61
N GLY A 84 -2.75 -11.23 21.76
CA GLY A 84 -3.03 -11.77 20.44
C GLY A 84 -2.45 -10.97 19.27
N ALA A 85 -1.62 -9.95 19.53
CA ALA A 85 -0.93 -9.22 18.47
C ALA A 85 -0.02 -10.16 17.65
N LYS A 86 -0.02 -9.98 16.32
CA LYS A 86 0.75 -10.77 15.35
C LYS A 86 2.07 -10.12 14.94
N PHE A 87 2.21 -8.83 15.23
CA PHE A 87 3.45 -8.08 15.07
C PHE A 87 3.49 -6.93 16.07
N ILE A 88 4.69 -6.39 16.30
CA ILE A 88 4.89 -5.23 17.17
C ILE A 88 5.61 -4.11 16.41
N VAL A 89 5.34 -2.88 16.83
CA VAL A 89 5.86 -1.65 16.24
C VAL A 89 6.33 -0.75 17.38
N SER A 90 7.58 -0.32 17.32
CA SER A 90 8.15 0.66 18.25
C SER A 90 8.31 2.02 17.54
N PRO A 91 8.21 3.15 18.26
CA PRO A 91 8.37 4.47 17.66
C PRO A 91 9.84 4.79 17.32
N GLY A 92 10.79 4.13 17.97
CA GLY A 92 12.22 4.22 17.70
C GLY A 92 12.89 2.84 17.82
N PHE A 93 14.20 2.79 17.64
CA PHE A 93 14.97 1.56 17.73
C PHE A 93 15.40 1.31 19.17
N ASN A 94 14.68 0.43 19.88
CA ASN A 94 15.10 -0.04 21.20
C ASN A 94 15.74 -1.44 21.04
N PRO A 95 17.07 -1.59 21.21
CA PRO A 95 17.76 -2.87 21.08
C PRO A 95 17.14 -3.99 21.91
N GLU A 96 16.78 -3.73 23.16
CA GLU A 96 16.25 -4.75 24.07
C GLU A 96 14.90 -5.31 23.58
N VAL A 97 14.04 -4.45 23.02
CA VAL A 97 12.75 -4.86 22.46
C VAL A 97 12.94 -5.63 21.16
N VAL A 98 13.88 -5.20 20.32
CA VAL A 98 14.21 -5.87 19.05
C VAL A 98 14.78 -7.25 19.32
N ASP A 99 15.77 -7.35 20.19
CA ASP A 99 16.46 -8.60 20.52
C ASP A 99 15.47 -9.60 21.14
N TRP A 100 14.64 -9.15 22.10
CA TRP A 100 13.57 -9.98 22.66
C TRP A 100 12.58 -10.48 21.58
N ALA A 101 12.17 -9.61 20.65
CA ALA A 101 11.22 -10.00 19.62
C ALA A 101 11.81 -11.05 18.66
N LEU A 102 13.08 -10.89 18.29
CA LEU A 102 13.80 -11.85 17.43
C LEU A 102 13.97 -13.20 18.12
N GLU A 103 14.39 -13.21 19.40
CA GLU A 103 14.55 -14.42 20.20
C GLU A 103 13.25 -15.21 20.41
N ASN A 104 12.10 -14.54 20.33
CA ASN A 104 10.78 -15.14 20.54
C ASN A 104 9.99 -15.30 19.23
N ASP A 105 10.64 -15.18 18.07
CA ASP A 105 10.02 -15.29 16.73
C ASP A 105 8.83 -14.33 16.51
N VAL A 106 8.82 -13.18 17.20
CA VAL A 106 7.80 -12.14 17.08
C VAL A 106 8.19 -11.15 15.98
N PRO A 107 7.39 -10.97 14.92
CA PRO A 107 7.65 -9.95 13.91
C PRO A 107 7.68 -8.53 14.53
N ILE A 108 8.77 -7.81 14.33
CA ILE A 108 8.95 -6.43 14.79
C ILE A 108 9.26 -5.49 13.62
N VAL A 109 8.65 -4.30 13.65
CA VAL A 109 8.95 -3.19 12.74
C VAL A 109 9.39 -1.98 13.59
N PRO A 110 10.69 -1.85 13.91
CA PRO A 110 11.14 -0.79 14.80
C PRO A 110 11.27 0.55 14.07
N GLY A 111 11.03 1.64 14.81
CA GLY A 111 11.15 3.00 14.31
C GLY A 111 12.60 3.43 14.07
N VAL A 112 12.85 4.10 12.96
CA VAL A 112 14.15 4.65 12.56
C VAL A 112 13.96 6.03 11.95
N CYS A 113 14.97 6.89 12.09
CA CYS A 113 14.98 8.21 11.44
C CYS A 113 16.34 8.59 10.84
N THR A 114 17.41 7.84 11.15
CA THR A 114 18.78 8.09 10.67
C THR A 114 19.41 6.86 10.01
N PRO A 115 20.48 7.02 9.21
CA PRO A 115 21.29 5.91 8.72
C PRO A 115 21.79 4.97 9.83
N SER A 116 22.23 5.51 10.96
CA SER A 116 22.72 4.71 12.09
C SER A 116 21.62 3.81 12.69
N ASP A 117 20.38 4.29 12.78
CA ASP A 117 19.25 3.47 13.22
C ASP A 117 18.97 2.33 12.22
N ILE A 118 19.08 2.62 10.92
CA ILE A 118 18.89 1.63 9.85
C ILE A 118 19.97 0.55 9.93
N GLU A 119 21.23 0.95 10.11
CA GLU A 119 22.36 0.03 10.30
C GLU A 119 22.16 -0.87 11.52
N ALA A 120 21.64 -0.32 12.64
CA ALA A 120 21.34 -1.11 13.84
C ALA A 120 20.24 -2.17 13.61
N GLY A 121 19.27 -1.90 12.75
CA GLY A 121 18.28 -2.88 12.32
C GLY A 121 18.84 -3.92 11.37
N LEU A 122 19.61 -3.49 10.37
CA LEU A 122 20.27 -4.37 9.41
C LEU A 122 21.24 -5.34 10.08
N SER A 123 21.99 -4.89 11.09
CA SER A 123 22.91 -5.74 11.86
C SER A 123 22.21 -6.87 12.61
N ARG A 124 20.88 -6.78 12.77
CA ARG A 124 20.01 -7.81 13.37
C ARG A 124 19.15 -8.55 12.35
N GLY A 125 19.46 -8.39 11.06
CA GLY A 125 18.75 -9.05 9.96
C GLY A 125 17.36 -8.47 9.67
N LEU A 126 17.04 -7.27 10.17
CA LEU A 126 15.79 -6.61 9.83
C LEU A 126 15.89 -5.91 8.47
N SER A 127 14.88 -6.09 7.63
CA SER A 127 14.75 -5.45 6.31
C SER A 127 13.48 -4.61 6.15
N VAL A 128 12.63 -4.59 7.18
CA VAL A 128 11.41 -3.77 7.25
C VAL A 128 11.50 -2.91 8.51
N LEU A 129 11.50 -1.59 8.32
CA LEU A 129 11.66 -0.62 9.40
C LEU A 129 10.52 0.41 9.36
N LYS A 130 10.14 1.00 10.49
CA LYS A 130 9.19 2.12 10.52
C LYS A 130 9.96 3.41 10.36
N PHE A 131 9.61 4.25 9.39
CA PHE A 131 10.20 5.59 9.28
C PHE A 131 9.32 6.57 10.06
N PHE A 132 9.81 7.06 11.20
CA PHE A 132 9.02 7.88 12.11
C PHE A 132 9.88 8.95 12.83
N PRO A 133 9.38 10.18 12.99
CA PRO A 133 8.16 10.75 12.40
C PRO A 133 8.37 11.18 10.93
N ALA A 134 7.64 10.57 9.98
CA ALA A 134 7.96 10.65 8.55
C ALA A 134 8.08 12.08 7.99
N GLU A 135 7.04 12.91 8.06
CA GLU A 135 7.08 14.26 7.49
C GLU A 135 8.13 15.14 8.18
N ALA A 136 8.25 15.06 9.50
CA ALA A 136 9.20 15.87 10.27
C ALA A 136 10.67 15.46 10.05
N SER A 137 10.90 14.21 9.62
CA SER A 137 12.24 13.66 9.33
C SER A 137 12.64 13.80 7.85
N GLY A 138 11.97 14.67 7.08
CA GLY A 138 12.29 14.93 5.66
C GLY A 138 11.45 14.13 4.65
N GLY A 139 10.49 13.34 5.12
CA GLY A 139 9.44 12.74 4.32
C GLY A 139 9.90 11.89 3.13
N VAL A 140 9.20 12.06 2.00
CA VAL A 140 9.43 11.31 0.75
C VAL A 140 10.87 11.45 0.25
N ASP A 141 11.48 12.64 0.36
CA ASP A 141 12.83 12.87 -0.15
C ASP A 141 13.89 12.19 0.71
N MET A 142 13.68 12.11 2.03
CA MET A 142 14.53 11.31 2.90
C MET A 142 14.48 9.81 2.52
N LEU A 143 13.28 9.27 2.28
CA LEU A 143 13.13 7.87 1.85
C LEU A 143 13.80 7.60 0.50
N LYS A 144 13.76 8.53 -0.45
CA LYS A 144 14.51 8.43 -1.71
C LYS A 144 16.01 8.40 -1.46
N ASN A 145 16.53 9.27 -0.58
CA ASN A 145 17.95 9.30 -0.24
C ASN A 145 18.41 8.00 0.43
N PHE A 146 17.57 7.37 1.27
CA PHE A 146 17.89 6.07 1.85
C PHE A 146 17.92 4.91 0.83
N ALA A 147 17.21 5.02 -0.29
CA ALA A 147 17.16 3.96 -1.30
C ALA A 147 18.52 3.70 -1.99
N GLY A 148 19.44 4.67 -1.96
CA GLY A 148 20.81 4.52 -2.46
C GLY A 148 21.64 3.53 -1.62
N PRO A 149 22.02 3.89 -0.38
CA PRO A 149 22.82 3.03 0.48
C PRO A 149 22.07 1.80 1.03
N PHE A 150 20.74 1.87 1.17
CA PHE A 150 19.92 0.83 1.80
C PHE A 150 18.90 0.21 0.84
N SER A 151 19.38 -0.24 -0.32
CA SER A 151 18.55 -0.71 -1.45
C SER A 151 17.68 -1.95 -1.16
N ASN A 152 17.98 -2.70 -0.10
CA ASN A 152 17.26 -3.89 0.35
C ASN A 152 16.31 -3.62 1.54
N VAL A 153 16.20 -2.37 2.00
CA VAL A 153 15.33 -1.99 3.11
C VAL A 153 14.01 -1.44 2.58
N THR A 154 12.91 -1.84 3.21
CA THR A 154 11.60 -1.24 2.99
C THR A 154 11.08 -0.59 4.26
N PHE A 155 10.27 0.45 4.09
CA PHE A 155 9.83 1.31 5.17
C PHE A 155 8.32 1.27 5.35
N MET A 156 7.89 1.42 6.59
CA MET A 156 6.53 1.75 6.97
C MET A 156 6.47 3.20 7.50
N PRO A 157 6.46 4.22 6.62
CA PRO A 157 6.47 5.61 7.04
C PRO A 157 5.19 5.96 7.81
N THR A 158 5.34 6.67 8.93
CA THR A 158 4.24 7.07 9.82
C THR A 158 4.53 8.46 10.41
N GLY A 159 3.49 9.30 10.53
CA GLY A 159 3.58 10.62 11.16
C GLY A 159 3.51 11.76 10.14
N GLY A 160 2.45 12.58 10.26
CA GLY A 160 2.16 13.69 9.33
C GLY A 160 1.50 13.27 8.01
N ILE A 161 1.38 11.97 7.74
CA ILE A 161 0.76 11.44 6.53
C ILE A 161 -0.77 11.54 6.62
N ASN A 162 -1.40 11.94 5.52
CA ASN A 162 -2.82 12.18 5.37
C ASN A 162 -3.25 11.90 3.90
N ALA A 163 -4.54 12.07 3.60
CA ALA A 163 -5.08 11.80 2.27
C ALA A 163 -4.37 12.57 1.13
N LYS A 164 -3.80 13.76 1.39
CA LYS A 164 -3.17 14.61 0.37
C LYS A 164 -1.77 14.14 -0.03
N ASN A 165 -0.99 13.59 0.90
CA ASN A 165 0.40 13.17 0.64
C ASN A 165 0.59 11.64 0.60
N LEU A 166 -0.45 10.86 0.93
CA LEU A 166 -0.44 9.39 0.90
C LEU A 166 0.13 8.82 -0.42
N GLY A 167 -0.32 9.34 -1.56
CA GLY A 167 0.09 8.85 -2.88
C GLY A 167 1.60 8.96 -3.11
N SER A 168 2.23 10.06 -2.66
CA SER A 168 3.66 10.30 -2.81
C SER A 168 4.51 9.28 -2.06
N TYR A 169 4.05 8.82 -0.89
CA TYR A 169 4.69 7.71 -0.16
C TYR A 169 4.41 6.36 -0.83
N ALA A 170 3.14 6.13 -1.19
CA ALA A 170 2.69 4.86 -1.75
C ALA A 170 3.35 4.48 -3.08
N ALA A 171 3.84 5.47 -3.83
CA ALA A 171 4.52 5.30 -5.12
C ALA A 171 6.00 4.86 -4.99
N LEU A 172 6.62 5.02 -3.81
CA LEU A 172 8.02 4.65 -3.61
C LEU A 172 8.18 3.14 -3.52
N SER A 173 9.15 2.57 -4.25
CA SER A 173 9.43 1.13 -4.25
C SER A 173 9.97 0.60 -2.92
N ASN A 174 10.56 1.47 -2.10
CA ASN A 174 11.04 1.14 -0.77
C ASN A 174 10.01 1.44 0.33
N VAL A 175 8.72 1.64 -0.01
CA VAL A 175 7.63 1.75 0.96
C VAL A 175 6.79 0.48 0.94
N LEU A 176 6.79 -0.25 2.04
CA LEU A 176 6.01 -1.47 2.22
C LEU A 176 4.51 -1.14 2.34
N ALA A 177 4.19 -0.30 3.32
CA ALA A 177 2.86 0.17 3.66
C ALA A 177 2.99 1.52 4.37
N VAL A 178 1.91 2.30 4.43
CA VAL A 178 1.90 3.60 5.11
C VAL A 178 1.17 3.48 6.43
N GLY A 179 1.68 4.09 7.50
CA GLY A 179 0.98 4.21 8.78
C GLY A 179 0.22 5.53 8.88
N GLY A 180 -1.02 5.50 9.33
CA GLY A 180 -1.88 6.69 9.40
C GLY A 180 -3.03 6.60 10.39
N SER A 181 -3.53 7.73 10.90
CA SER A 181 -4.61 7.75 11.89
C SER A 181 -5.84 8.58 11.47
N TRP A 182 -5.81 9.24 10.31
CA TRP A 182 -6.86 10.19 9.91
C TRP A 182 -8.23 9.53 9.66
N MET A 183 -8.26 8.23 9.39
CA MET A 183 -9.47 7.43 9.19
C MET A 183 -10.04 6.84 10.49
N VAL A 184 -9.28 6.88 11.59
CA VAL A 184 -9.63 6.30 12.90
C VAL A 184 -9.29 7.28 14.02
N LYS A 185 -9.74 8.53 13.86
CA LYS A 185 -9.51 9.58 14.85
C LYS A 185 -10.27 9.28 16.15
N SER A 186 -9.72 9.71 17.28
CA SER A 186 -10.29 9.45 18.60
C SER A 186 -11.71 10.00 18.76
N ASP A 187 -12.01 11.16 18.20
CA ASP A 187 -13.35 11.76 18.22
C ASP A 187 -14.39 10.87 17.51
N LEU A 188 -14.04 10.27 16.37
CA LEU A 188 -14.93 9.35 15.66
C LEU A 188 -15.17 8.07 16.45
N ILE A 189 -14.13 7.54 17.11
CA ILE A 189 -14.22 6.33 17.93
C ILE A 189 -15.07 6.60 19.18
N GLU A 190 -14.80 7.70 19.89
CA GLU A 190 -15.51 8.08 21.12
C GLU A 190 -17.00 8.31 20.89
N ASN A 191 -17.36 8.90 19.75
CA ASN A 191 -18.74 9.15 19.36
C ASN A 191 -19.36 8.01 18.53
N GLU A 192 -18.70 6.85 18.48
CA GLU A 192 -19.19 5.63 17.81
C GLU A 192 -19.63 5.83 16.35
N ARG A 193 -18.91 6.69 15.62
CA ARG A 193 -19.20 7.07 14.22
C ARG A 193 -18.70 6.00 13.24
N TRP A 194 -19.17 4.76 13.40
CA TRP A 194 -18.67 3.60 12.67
C TRP A 194 -18.83 3.69 11.15
N ASP A 195 -19.98 4.19 10.67
CA ASP A 195 -20.22 4.38 9.24
C ASP A 195 -19.25 5.39 8.61
N GLU A 196 -18.92 6.45 9.35
CA GLU A 196 -17.97 7.47 8.90
C GLU A 196 -16.54 6.89 8.86
N ILE A 197 -16.16 6.07 9.85
CA ILE A 197 -14.88 5.35 9.83
C ILE A 197 -14.82 4.41 8.63
N THR A 198 -15.87 3.64 8.35
CA THR A 198 -15.94 2.77 7.18
C THR A 198 -15.75 3.55 5.87
N ALA A 199 -16.41 4.70 5.73
CA ALA A 199 -16.27 5.57 4.56
C ALA A 199 -14.82 6.09 4.41
N LEU A 200 -14.24 6.64 5.50
CA LEU A 200 -12.87 7.17 5.50
C LEU A 200 -11.83 6.08 5.21
N CYS A 201 -12.03 4.86 5.71
CA CYS A 201 -11.18 3.72 5.38
C CYS A 201 -11.27 3.39 3.89
N SER A 202 -12.48 3.31 3.31
CA SER A 202 -12.69 3.03 1.89
C SER A 202 -12.07 4.11 0.99
N GLU A 203 -12.25 5.38 1.34
CA GLU A 203 -11.62 6.51 0.65
C GLU A 203 -10.09 6.44 0.70
N ALA A 204 -9.53 6.13 1.87
CA ALA A 204 -8.08 6.00 2.04
C ALA A 204 -7.51 4.82 1.23
N VAL A 205 -8.21 3.68 1.20
CA VAL A 205 -7.82 2.50 0.40
C VAL A 205 -7.84 2.82 -1.10
N LEU A 206 -8.82 3.57 -1.59
CA LEU A 206 -8.88 4.00 -2.98
C LEU A 206 -7.77 5.01 -3.30
N ALA A 207 -7.60 6.04 -2.46
CA ALA A 207 -6.58 7.07 -2.63
C ALA A 207 -5.16 6.49 -2.65
N LEU A 208 -4.90 5.46 -1.84
CA LEU A 208 -3.63 4.73 -1.81
C LEU A 208 -3.21 4.19 -3.18
N GLN A 209 -4.17 3.77 -4.01
CA GLN A 209 -3.87 3.18 -5.32
C GLN A 209 -3.41 4.22 -6.34
N GLY A 210 -3.84 5.48 -6.20
CA GLY A 210 -3.51 6.54 -7.15
C GLY A 210 -4.00 6.26 -8.58
N LEU A 211 -5.14 5.55 -8.70
CA LEU A 211 -5.75 5.20 -9.97
C LEU A 211 -6.14 6.47 -10.73
N ARG A 212 -5.59 6.62 -11.93
CA ARG A 212 -5.89 7.73 -12.84
C ARG A 212 -5.87 7.22 -14.27
N PHE A 213 -6.79 7.71 -15.10
CA PHE A 213 -6.75 7.41 -16.52
C PHE A 213 -5.41 7.88 -17.10
N ALA A 214 -4.74 6.99 -17.82
CA ALA A 214 -3.45 7.24 -18.44
C ALA A 214 -3.61 7.40 -19.95
N HIS A 215 -4.21 6.41 -20.61
CA HIS A 215 -4.34 6.42 -22.07
C HIS A 215 -5.46 5.53 -22.59
N LEU A 216 -5.89 5.82 -23.81
CA LEU A 216 -6.75 4.96 -24.63
C LEU A 216 -5.89 4.21 -25.64
N GLY A 217 -5.90 2.88 -25.56
CA GLY A 217 -5.43 2.00 -26.62
C GLY A 217 -6.48 1.81 -27.70
N ILE A 218 -6.11 1.98 -28.96
CA ILE A 218 -6.93 1.69 -30.14
C ILE A 218 -6.26 0.56 -30.91
N ASN A 219 -7.00 -0.54 -31.07
CA ASN A 219 -6.52 -1.68 -31.84
C ASN A 219 -6.67 -1.44 -33.35
N GLU A 220 -5.55 -1.46 -34.08
CA GLU A 220 -5.54 -1.47 -35.54
C GLU A 220 -5.09 -2.81 -36.10
N THR A 221 -5.58 -3.12 -37.30
CA THR A 221 -5.39 -4.45 -37.91
C THR A 221 -4.08 -4.59 -38.68
N SER A 222 -3.40 -3.48 -38.97
CA SER A 222 -2.07 -3.48 -39.59
C SER A 222 -1.29 -2.21 -39.26
N LYS A 223 0.03 -2.25 -39.47
CA LYS A 223 0.92 -1.12 -39.24
C LYS A 223 0.61 0.06 -40.15
N GLU A 224 0.18 -0.19 -41.39
CA GLU A 224 -0.21 0.85 -42.36
C GLU A 224 -1.48 1.58 -41.91
N ARG A 225 -2.47 0.84 -41.40
CA ARG A 225 -3.69 1.45 -40.84
C ARG A 225 -3.39 2.22 -39.57
N ALA A 226 -2.56 1.66 -38.69
CA ALA A 226 -2.09 2.36 -37.49
C ALA A 226 -1.38 3.67 -37.84
N GLN A 227 -0.59 3.68 -38.92
CA GLN A 227 0.06 4.88 -39.44
C GLN A 227 -0.96 5.91 -39.94
N VAL A 228 -1.98 5.49 -40.69
CA VAL A 228 -3.05 6.40 -41.16
C VAL A 228 -3.80 7.00 -39.98
N ALA A 229 -4.22 6.18 -39.01
CA ALA A 229 -4.91 6.64 -37.80
C ALA A 229 -4.05 7.63 -36.99
N ALA A 230 -2.76 7.32 -36.79
CA ALA A 230 -1.84 8.23 -36.10
C ALA A 230 -1.68 9.56 -36.85
N THR A 231 -1.59 9.55 -38.17
CA THR A 231 -1.52 10.77 -38.99
C THR A 231 -2.82 11.58 -38.90
N MET A 232 -3.99 10.94 -38.87
CA MET A 232 -5.26 11.65 -38.65
C MET A 232 -5.30 12.36 -37.29
N LEU A 233 -4.79 11.73 -36.24
CA LEU A 233 -4.70 12.34 -34.90
C LEU A 233 -3.66 13.47 -34.85
N GLU A 234 -2.54 13.32 -35.56
CA GLU A 234 -1.50 14.36 -35.70
C GLU A 234 -2.06 15.61 -36.40
N LEU A 235 -2.94 15.46 -37.40
CA LEU A 235 -3.65 16.57 -38.03
C LEU A 235 -4.58 17.33 -37.06
N LEU A 236 -4.97 16.73 -35.94
CA LEU A 236 -5.71 17.39 -34.85
C LEU A 236 -4.80 18.10 -33.85
N GLY A 237 -3.49 18.16 -34.11
CA GLY A 237 -2.50 18.88 -33.30
C GLY A 237 -1.76 18.01 -32.28
N MET A 238 -1.92 16.68 -32.32
CA MET A 238 -1.24 15.78 -31.40
C MET A 238 0.20 15.46 -31.83
N THR A 239 1.12 15.32 -30.87
CA THR A 239 2.51 14.96 -31.13
C THR A 239 2.71 13.47 -31.14
N ARG A 240 3.28 12.96 -32.24
CA ARG A 240 3.47 11.53 -32.46
C ARG A 240 4.82 11.03 -31.95
N THR A 241 4.80 9.89 -31.25
CA THR A 241 5.97 9.10 -30.87
C THR A 241 5.82 7.66 -31.38
N VAL A 242 6.72 7.24 -32.28
CA VAL A 242 6.65 5.91 -32.91
C VAL A 242 7.44 4.90 -32.10
N GLY A 243 6.77 3.86 -31.62
CA GLY A 243 7.39 2.70 -30.98
C GLY A 243 7.45 1.49 -31.91
N ASN A 244 7.89 0.36 -31.36
CA ASN A 244 8.04 -0.89 -32.11
C ASN A 244 6.71 -1.62 -32.34
N SER A 245 5.81 -1.59 -31.36
CA SER A 245 4.53 -2.31 -31.38
C SER A 245 3.30 -1.40 -31.43
N SER A 246 3.50 -0.10 -31.19
CA SER A 246 2.44 0.89 -31.14
C SER A 246 3.00 2.29 -31.43
N THR A 247 2.11 3.22 -31.73
CA THR A 247 2.40 4.64 -31.88
C THR A 247 1.62 5.41 -30.82
N PHE A 248 2.30 6.21 -30.02
CA PHE A 248 1.67 7.09 -29.04
C PHE A 248 1.46 8.50 -29.59
N LEU A 249 0.36 9.14 -29.17
CA LEU A 249 0.00 10.53 -29.46
C LEU A 249 -0.19 11.26 -28.12
N ASP A 250 0.63 12.29 -27.84
CA ASP A 250 0.67 13.06 -26.59
C ASP A 250 0.62 12.23 -25.30
N THR A 251 1.08 10.97 -25.35
CA THR A 251 0.99 9.94 -24.29
C THR A 251 -0.41 9.42 -23.95
N VAL A 252 -1.48 10.04 -24.45
CA VAL A 252 -2.87 9.75 -24.06
C VAL A 252 -3.63 8.84 -25.03
N ILE A 253 -3.17 8.72 -26.28
CA ILE A 253 -3.70 7.74 -27.23
C ILE A 253 -2.56 6.84 -27.70
N GLU A 254 -2.78 5.53 -27.63
CA GLU A 254 -1.90 4.49 -28.15
C GLU A 254 -2.58 3.78 -29.31
N VAL A 255 -2.04 3.90 -30.53
CA VAL A 255 -2.51 3.12 -31.68
C VAL A 255 -1.61 1.91 -31.85
N THR A 256 -2.13 0.71 -31.61
CA THR A 256 -1.36 -0.54 -31.73
C THR A 256 -1.15 -0.90 -33.20
N HIS A 257 0.01 -1.48 -33.56
CA HIS A 257 0.30 -1.84 -34.96
C HIS A 257 -0.40 -3.14 -35.39
N THR A 258 -0.81 -3.96 -34.41
CA THR A 258 -1.58 -5.19 -34.59
C THR A 258 -2.58 -5.30 -33.45
N PRO A 259 -3.71 -6.00 -33.64
CA PRO A 259 -4.69 -6.17 -32.57
C PRO A 259 -4.05 -6.81 -31.33
N PHE A 260 -4.34 -6.26 -30.16
CA PHE A 260 -3.95 -6.83 -28.88
C PHE A 260 -5.20 -7.24 -28.08
N LEU A 261 -5.17 -7.13 -26.75
CA LEU A 261 -6.32 -7.40 -25.89
C LEU A 261 -7.43 -6.35 -26.11
N GLY A 262 -8.68 -6.78 -25.90
CA GLY A 262 -9.88 -5.99 -26.13
C GLY A 262 -10.30 -5.94 -27.60
N LYS A 263 -11.61 -6.02 -27.85
CA LYS A 263 -12.17 -5.87 -29.20
C LYS A 263 -11.83 -4.53 -29.85
N HIS A 264 -11.87 -3.44 -29.08
CA HIS A 264 -11.63 -2.07 -29.55
C HIS A 264 -10.25 -1.51 -29.15
N GLY A 265 -9.57 -2.18 -28.22
CA GLY A 265 -8.32 -1.73 -27.61
C GLY A 265 -8.41 -1.79 -26.09
N HIS A 266 -7.79 -0.86 -25.38
CA HIS A 266 -7.69 -0.90 -23.92
C HIS A 266 -7.83 0.47 -23.24
N LEU A 267 -8.25 0.45 -21.98
CA LEU A 267 -8.27 1.61 -21.10
C LEU A 267 -7.13 1.48 -20.08
N GLY A 268 -6.13 2.35 -20.22
CA GLY A 268 -4.98 2.45 -19.34
C GLY A 268 -5.25 3.26 -18.10
N PHE A 269 -4.95 2.66 -16.94
CA PHE A 269 -4.94 3.36 -15.67
C PHE A 269 -3.56 3.29 -15.03
N ALA A 270 -2.97 4.46 -14.78
CA ALA A 270 -1.75 4.55 -14.00
C ALA A 270 -2.08 4.43 -12.50
N CYS A 271 -1.16 3.86 -11.74
CA CYS A 271 -1.30 3.65 -10.30
C CYS A 271 0.05 3.80 -9.57
N ASN A 272 -0.01 4.03 -8.25
CA ASN A 272 1.20 4.18 -7.43
C ASN A 272 1.98 2.87 -7.32
N ASN A 273 1.29 1.73 -7.27
CA ASN A 273 1.88 0.40 -7.16
C ASN A 273 0.98 -0.64 -7.82
N VAL A 274 1.47 -1.32 -8.85
CA VAL A 274 0.66 -2.22 -9.68
C VAL A 274 0.25 -3.48 -8.92
N ASP A 275 1.15 -4.10 -8.14
CA ASP A 275 0.79 -5.28 -7.33
C ASP A 275 -0.35 -4.95 -6.34
N ARG A 276 -0.28 -3.78 -5.70
CA ARG A 276 -1.28 -3.31 -4.74
C ARG A 276 -2.61 -2.96 -5.41
N ALA A 277 -2.56 -2.23 -6.53
CA ALA A 277 -3.75 -1.85 -7.27
C ALA A 277 -4.45 -3.07 -7.88
N ALA A 278 -3.69 -4.04 -8.39
CA ALA A 278 -4.23 -5.31 -8.86
C ALA A 278 -4.93 -6.08 -7.72
N HIS A 279 -4.29 -6.17 -6.55
CA HIS A 279 -4.90 -6.80 -5.38
C HIS A 279 -6.20 -6.11 -4.95
N TYR A 280 -6.22 -4.77 -4.96
CA TYR A 280 -7.40 -3.97 -4.67
C TYR A 280 -8.55 -4.29 -5.64
N LEU A 281 -8.29 -4.32 -6.95
CA LEU A 281 -9.31 -4.63 -7.96
C LEU A 281 -9.78 -6.08 -7.89
N GLN A 282 -8.90 -7.03 -7.57
CA GLN A 282 -9.28 -8.43 -7.32
C GLN A 282 -10.28 -8.55 -6.18
N LYS A 283 -10.12 -7.77 -5.10
CA LYS A 283 -11.10 -7.69 -4.00
C LYS A 283 -12.43 -7.05 -4.42
N LYS A 284 -12.48 -6.36 -5.55
CA LYS A 284 -13.68 -5.78 -6.16
C LYS A 284 -14.27 -6.64 -7.29
N GLY A 285 -13.74 -7.85 -7.50
CA GLY A 285 -14.29 -8.82 -8.44
C GLY A 285 -13.62 -8.85 -9.81
N PHE A 286 -12.52 -8.13 -10.02
CA PHE A 286 -11.73 -8.25 -11.26
C PHE A 286 -10.79 -9.45 -11.21
N THR A 287 -10.57 -10.10 -12.34
CA THR A 287 -9.70 -11.26 -12.46
C THR A 287 -8.44 -10.88 -13.23
N LEU A 288 -7.28 -11.02 -12.58
CA LEU A 288 -5.99 -10.72 -13.20
C LEU A 288 -5.71 -11.70 -14.34
N ASN A 289 -5.38 -11.19 -15.53
CA ASN A 289 -4.84 -12.01 -16.61
C ASN A 289 -3.35 -12.24 -16.36
N GLU A 290 -3.01 -13.38 -15.77
CA GLU A 290 -1.63 -13.73 -15.36
C GLU A 290 -0.64 -13.71 -16.54
N GLU A 291 -1.06 -14.09 -17.75
CA GLU A 291 -0.20 -14.10 -18.94
C GLU A 291 0.21 -12.69 -19.41
N SER A 292 -0.57 -11.68 -19.02
CA SER A 292 -0.33 -10.27 -19.38
C SER A 292 0.62 -9.54 -18.43
N VAL A 293 0.97 -10.16 -17.30
CA VAL A 293 1.73 -9.51 -16.23
C VAL A 293 3.17 -9.28 -16.67
N LYS A 294 3.60 -8.02 -16.71
CA LYS A 294 5.00 -7.64 -16.92
C LYS A 294 5.63 -7.25 -15.60
N ARG A 295 6.82 -7.77 -15.30
CA ARG A 295 7.56 -7.48 -14.05
C ARG A 295 8.89 -6.76 -14.30
N ASP A 296 9.41 -6.12 -13.27
CA ASP A 296 10.79 -5.62 -13.23
C ASP A 296 11.77 -6.69 -12.76
N ASP A 297 13.06 -6.33 -12.78
CA ASP A 297 14.15 -7.24 -12.42
C ASP A 297 14.11 -7.64 -10.94
N LYS A 298 13.35 -6.92 -10.12
CA LYS A 298 13.08 -7.22 -8.70
C LYS A 298 11.76 -7.98 -8.51
N GLY A 299 11.10 -8.38 -9.59
CA GLY A 299 9.84 -9.12 -9.59
C GLY A 299 8.59 -8.29 -9.30
N ALA A 300 8.68 -6.96 -9.17
CA ALA A 300 7.50 -6.11 -8.97
C ALA A 300 6.74 -5.92 -10.29
N MET A 301 5.40 -5.89 -10.26
CA MET A 301 4.61 -5.67 -11.48
C MET A 301 4.84 -4.24 -12.02
N LYS A 302 5.10 -4.14 -13.33
CA LYS A 302 5.14 -2.89 -14.12
C LYS A 302 3.82 -2.61 -14.80
N SER A 303 3.14 -3.67 -15.26
CA SER A 303 1.83 -3.58 -15.89
C SER A 303 1.10 -4.92 -15.85
N CYS A 304 -0.23 -4.89 -15.91
CA CYS A 304 -1.06 -6.08 -16.05
C CYS A 304 -2.42 -5.74 -16.68
N TYR A 305 -3.08 -6.73 -17.27
CA TYR A 305 -4.46 -6.65 -17.76
C TYR A 305 -5.38 -7.49 -16.89
N PHE A 306 -6.68 -7.20 -16.97
CA PHE A 306 -7.75 -8.03 -16.38
C PHE A 306 -8.51 -8.76 -17.48
N THR A 307 -9.22 -9.83 -17.11
CA THR A 307 -10.03 -10.59 -18.07
C THR A 307 -11.34 -9.89 -18.41
N GLU A 308 -11.81 -9.01 -17.52
CA GLU A 308 -13.01 -8.21 -17.74
C GLU A 308 -12.76 -7.08 -18.74
N GLU A 309 -13.78 -6.78 -19.55
CA GLU A 309 -13.76 -5.69 -20.53
C GLU A 309 -14.87 -4.68 -20.25
N ILE A 310 -14.61 -3.41 -20.54
CA ILE A 310 -15.60 -2.32 -20.49
C ILE A 310 -15.99 -2.00 -21.93
N ALA A 311 -17.20 -2.41 -22.33
CA ALA A 311 -17.74 -2.16 -23.67
C ALA A 311 -16.79 -2.59 -24.83
N GLY A 312 -16.06 -3.70 -24.65
CA GLY A 312 -15.10 -4.20 -25.64
C GLY A 312 -13.69 -3.63 -25.52
N PHE A 313 -13.41 -2.80 -24.49
CA PHE A 313 -12.06 -2.36 -24.15
C PHE A 313 -11.52 -3.18 -22.99
N ALA A 314 -10.31 -3.74 -23.15
CA ALA A 314 -9.62 -4.39 -22.05
C ALA A 314 -9.18 -3.36 -20.99
N LEU A 315 -9.18 -3.75 -19.72
CA LEU A 315 -8.66 -2.90 -18.64
C LEU A 315 -7.22 -3.29 -18.34
N HIS A 316 -6.32 -2.30 -18.25
CA HIS A 316 -4.94 -2.57 -17.83
C HIS A 316 -4.39 -1.51 -16.88
N LEU A 317 -3.55 -1.95 -15.96
CA LEU A 317 -2.82 -1.11 -15.03
C LEU A 317 -1.39 -0.93 -15.52
N ILE A 318 -0.87 0.28 -15.32
CA ILE A 318 0.53 0.61 -15.50
C ILE A 318 1.07 1.29 -14.25
N LYS A 319 2.37 1.13 -13.99
CA LYS A 319 3.05 1.92 -12.97
C LYS A 319 3.10 3.38 -13.42
N GLY A 320 2.59 4.25 -12.55
CA GLY A 320 2.55 5.69 -12.76
C GLY A 320 3.75 6.44 -12.23
#